data_AF-A0A7X3FWA4-F1
#
_entry.id   AF-A0A7X3FWA4-F1
#
_cell.length_a   1.000
_cell.length_b   1.000
_cell.length_c   1.000
_cell.angle_alpha   90.00
_cell.angle_beta   90.00
_cell.angle_gamma   90.00
#
_symmetry.space_group_name_H-M   'P 1'
#
loop_
_entity.id
_entity.type
_entity.pdbx_description
1 polymer ?
#
loop_
_entity_poly.entity_id
_entity_poly.type
_entity_poly.pdbx_seq_one_letter_code
_entity_poly.pdbx_strand_id
1 'polypeptide(L)'
;MATGKMTLLQINDVHGYLEPHPEVFVEGDHRHIETLGGYARISAFFQQVREESPGAVVALDNGDTFHGTYPVVKSKGSILLPVLNRLGLDAMTGHGDFAYGPTHLKELVSQLDYPMLATALINRLAN
;
A
#
# COMPACT_ATOMS: atom_id res chain seq x y z
N MET A 1 -16.91 -30.62 5.82
CA MET A 1 -15.98 -29.51 5.53
C MET A 1 -16.06 -28.56 6.71
N ALA A 2 -14.95 -28.26 7.40
CA ALA A 2 -14.94 -27.21 8.40
C ALA A 2 -14.99 -25.85 7.70
N THR A 3 -15.86 -24.96 8.14
CA THR A 3 -15.97 -23.58 7.64
C THR A 3 -15.18 -22.64 8.54
N GLY A 4 -14.24 -21.89 7.98
CA GLY A 4 -13.50 -20.84 8.67
C GLY A 4 -13.83 -19.46 8.10
N LYS A 5 -13.71 -18.41 8.92
CA LYS A 5 -13.82 -17.02 8.48
C LYS A 5 -12.40 -16.45 8.34
N MET A 6 -12.12 -15.78 7.22
CA MET A 6 -10.91 -15.00 6.99
C MET A 6 -11.32 -13.57 6.64
N THR A 7 -10.56 -12.60 7.11
CA THR A 7 -10.73 -11.17 6.81
C THR A 7 -9.63 -10.72 5.87
N LEU A 8 -10.01 -10.07 4.77
CA LEU A 8 -9.09 -9.48 3.81
C LEU A 8 -9.09 -7.96 3.99
N LEU A 9 -7.94 -7.40 4.32
CA LEU A 9 -7.65 -5.97 4.25
C LEU A 9 -6.92 -5.69 2.94
N GLN A 10 -7.27 -4.58 2.28
CA GLN A 10 -6.57 -4.17 1.07
C GLN A 10 -6.40 -2.65 1.03
N ILE A 11 -5.26 -2.23 0.49
CA ILE A 11 -5.01 -0.88 -0.01
C ILE A 11 -4.53 -0.97 -1.45
N ASN A 12 -4.72 0.12 -2.19
CA ASN A 12 -4.27 0.27 -3.57
C ASN A 12 -4.15 1.77 -3.87
N ASP A 13 -3.29 2.15 -4.82
CA ASP A 13 -3.22 3.50 -5.38
C ASP A 13 -3.08 4.60 -4.32
N VAL A 14 -2.38 4.30 -3.21
CA VAL A 14 -2.18 5.27 -2.13
C VAL A 14 -1.36 6.46 -2.61
N HIS A 15 -0.58 6.29 -3.69
CA HIS A 15 0.13 7.37 -4.37
C HIS A 15 0.94 8.28 -3.44
N GLY A 16 1.52 7.68 -2.40
CA GLY A 16 2.37 8.40 -1.46
C GLY A 16 1.65 9.41 -0.56
N TYR A 17 0.32 9.35 -0.41
CA TYR A 17 -0.41 10.17 0.56
C TYR A 17 -0.11 9.73 2.00
N LEU A 18 1.02 10.21 2.51
CA LEU A 18 1.51 9.99 3.88
C LEU A 18 0.53 10.53 4.93
N GLU A 19 0.04 11.74 4.68
CA GLU A 19 -0.81 12.51 5.58
C GLU A 19 -2.23 12.60 5.05
N PRO A 20 -3.23 12.86 5.91
CA PRO A 20 -4.57 13.16 5.45
C PRO A 20 -4.60 14.35 4.48
N HIS A 21 -5.42 14.25 3.44
CA HIS A 21 -5.50 15.23 2.35
C HIS A 21 -6.95 15.57 2.02
N PRO A 22 -7.21 16.75 1.42
CA PRO A 22 -8.53 17.13 0.97
C PRO A 22 -8.98 16.27 -0.21
N GLU A 23 -10.14 15.65 -0.07
CA GLU A 23 -10.81 14.83 -1.07
C GLU A 23 -12.15 15.43 -1.46
N VAL A 24 -12.49 15.33 -2.74
CA VAL A 24 -13.73 15.88 -3.28
C VAL A 24 -14.81 14.82 -3.28
N PHE A 25 -15.93 15.14 -2.62
CA PHE A 25 -17.13 14.32 -2.63
C PHE A 25 -18.22 14.96 -3.47
N VAL A 26 -18.98 14.12 -4.17
CA VAL A 26 -20.13 14.52 -4.98
C VAL A 26 -21.32 13.66 -4.56
N GLU A 27 -22.31 14.28 -3.93
CA GLU A 27 -23.54 13.65 -3.45
C GLU A 27 -24.75 14.32 -4.12
N GLY A 28 -25.24 13.71 -5.20
CA GLY A 28 -26.24 14.35 -6.07
C GLY A 28 -25.67 15.63 -6.67
N ASP A 29 -26.33 16.76 -6.40
CA ASP A 29 -25.90 18.09 -6.87
C ASP A 29 -24.96 18.82 -5.89
N HIS A 30 -24.68 18.25 -4.73
CA HIS A 30 -23.79 18.85 -3.74
C HIS A 30 -22.37 18.34 -3.89
N ARG A 31 -21.42 19.28 -3.97
CA ARG A 31 -19.98 19.02 -3.93
C ARG A 31 -19.38 19.60 -2.67
N HIS A 32 -18.68 18.78 -1.90
CA HIS A 32 -17.96 19.21 -0.70
C HIS A 32 -16.56 18.61 -0.65
N ILE A 33 -15.74 19.11 0.28
CA ILE A 33 -14.37 18.66 0.49
C ILE A 33 -14.26 18.11 1.91
N GLU A 34 -13.70 16.92 2.04
CA GLU A 34 -13.40 16.30 3.33
C GLU A 34 -11.93 15.94 3.43
N THR A 35 -11.39 15.90 4.65
CA THR A 35 -10.01 15.45 4.86
C THR A 35 -9.97 13.96 5.19
N LEU A 36 -9.39 13.18 4.28
CA LEU A 36 -9.35 11.71 4.34
C LEU A 36 -7.93 11.17 4.12
N GLY A 37 -7.79 9.84 4.20
CA GLY A 37 -6.53 9.15 3.90
C GLY A 37 -5.47 9.29 5.00
N GLY A 38 -4.21 9.07 4.60
CA GLY A 38 -3.05 9.05 5.48
C GLY A 38 -2.78 7.69 6.14
N TYR A 39 -1.52 7.27 6.13
CA TYR A 39 -1.11 5.95 6.62
C TYR A 39 -1.37 5.75 8.13
N ALA A 40 -1.36 6.82 8.93
CA ALA A 40 -1.67 6.72 10.35
C ALA A 40 -3.11 6.24 10.60
N ARG A 41 -4.08 6.71 9.80
CA ARG A 41 -5.49 6.30 9.90
C ARG A 41 -5.68 4.88 9.38
N ILE A 42 -5.01 4.53 8.28
CA ILE A 42 -5.00 3.17 7.73
C ILE A 42 -4.44 2.19 8.77
N SER A 43 -3.31 2.52 9.40
CA SER A 43 -2.67 1.69 10.43
C SER A 43 -3.59 1.47 11.64
N ALA A 44 -4.24 2.52 12.14
CA ALA A 44 -5.20 2.39 13.25
C ALA A 44 -6.39 1.48 12.89
N PHE A 45 -6.94 1.64 11.68
CA PHE A 45 -8.03 0.79 11.20
C PHE A 45 -7.59 -0.67 11.03
N PHE A 46 -6.40 -0.90 10.46
CA PHE A 46 -5.84 -2.24 10.31
C PHE A 46 -5.64 -2.92 11.66
N GLN A 47 -5.13 -2.19 12.65
CA GLN A 47 -4.98 -2.69 14.01
C GLN A 47 -6.33 -3.09 14.61
N GLN A 48 -7.35 -2.23 14.52
CA GLN A 48 -8.70 -2.52 15.00
C GLN A 48 -9.26 -3.80 14.37
N VAL A 49 -9.16 -3.94 13.05
CA VAL A 49 -9.66 -5.14 12.35
C VAL A 49 -8.91 -6.41 12.76
N ARG A 50 -7.60 -6.30 13.02
CA ARG A 50 -6.79 -7.42 13.52
C ARG A 50 -7.21 -7.85 14.94
N GLU A 51 -7.58 -6.90 15.79
CA GLU A 51 -8.14 -7.17 17.12
C GLU A 51 -9.52 -7.84 17.06
N GLU A 52 -10.35 -7.46 16.08
CA GLU A 52 -11.68 -8.06 15.83
C GLU A 52 -11.63 -9.45 15.18
N SER A 53 -10.54 -9.79 14.48
CA SER A 53 -10.37 -11.07 13.78
C SER A 53 -9.02 -11.77 14.09
N PRO A 54 -8.73 -12.14 15.35
CA PRO A 54 -7.42 -12.64 15.75
C PRO A 54 -6.98 -13.87 14.94
N GLY A 55 -5.78 -13.80 14.35
CA GLY A 55 -5.16 -14.91 13.62
C GLY A 55 -5.79 -15.26 12.27
N ALA A 56 -6.75 -14.47 11.77
CA ALA A 56 -7.49 -14.76 10.55
C ALA A 56 -7.53 -13.56 9.58
N VAL A 57 -6.54 -12.67 9.62
CA VAL A 57 -6.46 -11.48 8.76
C VAL A 57 -5.28 -11.59 7.79
N VAL A 58 -5.55 -11.30 6.51
CA VAL A 58 -4.54 -11.06 5.47
C VAL A 58 -4.68 -9.61 5.00
N ALA A 59 -3.59 -8.86 4.94
CA ALA A 59 -3.55 -7.48 4.47
C ALA A 59 -2.66 -7.35 3.24
N LEU A 60 -3.18 -6.78 2.15
CA LEU A 60 -2.49 -6.69 0.86
C LEU A 60 -2.39 -5.24 0.39
N ASP A 61 -1.29 -4.93 -0.28
CA ASP A 61 -1.12 -3.72 -1.07
C ASP A 61 -1.10 -4.05 -2.56
N ASN A 62 -2.05 -3.50 -3.31
CA ASN A 62 -2.23 -3.83 -4.73
C ASN A 62 -1.41 -2.94 -5.68
N GLY A 63 -0.50 -2.10 -5.15
CA GLY A 63 0.47 -1.33 -5.92
C GLY A 63 0.13 0.16 -6.06
N ASP A 64 0.97 0.87 -6.83
CA ASP A 64 0.96 2.34 -6.93
C ASP A 64 1.30 3.03 -5.61
N THR A 65 2.32 2.49 -4.95
CA THR A 65 2.73 2.85 -3.59
C THR A 65 3.93 3.80 -3.60
N PHE A 66 4.95 3.52 -4.42
CA PHE A 66 6.25 4.20 -4.33
C PHE A 66 6.39 5.53 -5.09
N HIS A 67 5.29 6.11 -5.58
CA HIS A 67 5.27 7.39 -6.30
C HIS A 67 4.03 8.22 -5.93
N GLY A 68 4.05 9.53 -6.21
CA GLY A 68 2.85 10.39 -6.21
C GLY A 68 3.10 11.76 -5.57
N THR A 69 3.13 11.83 -4.24
CA THR A 69 3.39 13.09 -3.52
C THR A 69 4.86 13.53 -3.53
N TYR A 70 5.12 14.82 -3.32
CA TYR A 70 6.47 15.39 -3.37
C TYR A 70 7.50 14.70 -2.44
N PRO A 71 7.22 14.39 -1.16
CA PRO A 71 8.19 13.71 -0.29
C PRO A 71 8.57 12.32 -0.81
N VAL A 72 7.59 11.59 -1.35
CA VAL A 72 7.79 10.26 -1.93
C VAL A 72 8.61 10.38 -3.21
N VAL A 73 8.30 11.36 -4.08
CA VAL A 73 9.08 11.60 -5.29
C VAL A 73 10.52 12.02 -4.98
N LYS A 74 10.72 12.94 -4.04
CA LYS A 74 12.04 13.44 -3.63
C LYS A 74 12.94 12.34 -3.08
N SER A 75 12.36 11.43 -2.30
CA SER A 75 13.06 10.28 -1.72
C SER A 75 13.13 9.07 -2.65
N LYS A 76 12.51 9.15 -3.84
CA LYS A 76 12.31 8.03 -4.76
C LYS A 76 11.67 6.82 -4.07
N GLY A 77 10.61 7.04 -3.30
CA GLY A 77 9.86 5.99 -2.59
C GLY A 77 10.46 5.54 -1.25
N SER A 78 11.76 5.79 -1.00
CA SER A 78 12.43 5.28 0.21
C SER A 78 11.86 5.79 1.54
N ILE A 79 11.21 6.96 1.53
CA ILE A 79 10.55 7.52 2.73
C ILE A 79 9.38 6.64 3.22
N LEU A 80 8.80 5.80 2.36
CA LEU A 80 7.67 4.93 2.70
C LEU A 80 8.09 3.64 3.42
N LEU A 81 9.33 3.18 3.25
CA LEU A 81 9.82 1.92 3.83
C LEU A 81 9.50 1.76 5.33
N PRO A 82 9.83 2.73 6.22
CA PRO A 82 9.51 2.59 7.65
C PRO A 82 8.00 2.63 7.94
N VAL A 83 7.19 3.24 7.07
CA VAL A 83 5.74 3.30 7.23
C VAL A 83 5.11 1.96 6.82
N LEU A 84 5.52 1.44 5.65
CA LEU A 84 5.01 0.19 5.09
C LEU A 84 5.36 -1.02 5.97
N ASN A 85 6.60 -1.10 6.46
CA ASN A 85 7.03 -2.17 7.38
C ASN A 85 6.26 -2.17 8.71
N ARG A 86 5.73 -1.01 9.13
CA ARG A 86 4.90 -0.90 10.33
C ARG A 86 3.41 -1.16 10.08
N LEU A 87 2.97 -1.14 8.82
CA LEU A 87 1.56 -1.32 8.47
C LEU A 87 1.10 -2.78 8.63
N GLY A 88 2.05 -3.71 8.70
CA GLY A 88 1.78 -5.14 8.83
C GLY A 88 1.08 -5.69 7.59
N LEU A 89 1.62 -5.40 6.40
CA LEU A 89 1.16 -6.01 5.15
C LEU A 89 1.75 -7.42 5.01
N ASP A 90 0.97 -8.33 4.43
CA ASP A 90 1.36 -9.72 4.20
C ASP A 90 2.01 -9.93 2.83
N ALA A 91 1.63 -9.10 1.85
CA ALA A 91 2.29 -9.02 0.54
C ALA A 91 1.90 -7.73 -0.18
N MET A 92 2.67 -7.38 -1.21
CA MET A 92 2.24 -6.40 -2.21
C MET A 92 2.34 -6.92 -3.64
N THR A 93 1.73 -6.23 -4.59
CA THR A 93 2.10 -6.31 -6.01
C THR A 93 2.48 -4.92 -6.53
N GLY A 94 2.87 -4.82 -7.79
CA GLY A 94 3.33 -3.56 -8.38
C GLY A 94 2.59 -3.23 -9.66
N HIS A 95 2.34 -1.94 -9.87
CA HIS A 95 1.72 -1.39 -11.09
C HIS A 95 2.65 -0.33 -11.71
N GLY A 96 2.55 0.92 -11.27
CA GLY A 96 3.39 2.06 -11.61
C GLY A 96 4.63 2.21 -10.72
N ASP A 97 4.85 1.30 -9.78
CA ASP A 97 6.00 1.28 -8.86
C ASP A 97 7.37 1.21 -9.55
N PHE A 98 7.39 0.91 -10.85
CA PHE A 98 8.57 0.93 -11.72
C PHE A 98 9.00 2.34 -12.16
N ALA A 99 8.37 3.41 -11.64
CA ALA A 99 8.63 4.80 -12.06
C ALA A 99 10.10 5.21 -12.02
N TYR A 100 10.91 4.64 -11.12
CA TYR A 100 12.35 4.89 -11.01
C TYR A 100 13.22 3.76 -11.60
N GLY A 101 12.61 2.87 -12.37
CA GLY A 101 13.24 1.72 -12.99
C GLY A 101 13.19 0.45 -12.14
N PRO A 102 13.33 -0.73 -12.78
CA PRO A 102 13.19 -2.03 -12.10
C PRO A 102 14.31 -2.33 -11.09
N THR A 103 15.52 -1.79 -11.29
CA THR A 103 16.62 -1.94 -10.32
C THR A 103 16.29 -1.24 -9.02
N HIS A 104 15.81 0.00 -9.09
CA HIS A 104 15.41 0.78 -7.92
C HIS A 104 14.22 0.14 -7.19
N LEU A 105 13.23 -0.37 -7.94
CA LEU A 105 12.12 -1.09 -7.31
C LEU A 105 12.59 -2.34 -6.58
N LYS A 106 13.53 -3.12 -7.16
CA LYS A 106 14.12 -4.28 -6.47
C LYS A 106 14.83 -3.88 -5.18
N GLU A 107 15.56 -2.75 -5.19
CA GLU A 107 16.23 -2.23 -3.99
C GLU A 107 15.23 -1.84 -2.90
N LEU A 108 14.13 -1.16 -3.25
CA LEU A 108 13.05 -0.83 -2.30
C LEU A 108 12.40 -2.09 -1.73
N VAL A 109 11.98 -3.01 -2.60
CA VAL A 109 11.32 -4.27 -2.20
C VAL A 109 12.23 -5.13 -1.33
N SER A 110 13.55 -5.12 -1.56
CA SER A 110 14.50 -5.85 -0.72
C SER A 110 14.59 -5.37 0.74
N GLN A 111 14.02 -4.19 1.04
CA GLN A 111 13.99 -3.58 2.37
C GLN A 111 12.60 -3.70 3.04
N LEU A 112 11.62 -4.30 2.36
CA LEU A 112 10.31 -4.56 2.94
C LEU A 112 10.34 -5.83 3.79
N ASP A 113 9.57 -5.82 4.87
CA ASP A 113 9.41 -6.99 5.75
C ASP A 113 8.43 -8.05 5.18
N TYR A 114 7.89 -7.79 3.99
CA TYR A 114 6.92 -8.62 3.29
C TYR A 114 7.25 -8.72 1.78
N PRO A 115 6.83 -9.80 1.10
CA PRO A 115 7.18 -10.02 -0.29
C PRO A 115 6.36 -9.14 -1.26
N MET A 116 6.98 -8.79 -2.39
CA MET A 116 6.27 -8.39 -3.60
C MET A 116 6.00 -9.63 -4.47
N LEU A 117 4.74 -9.86 -4.84
CA LEU A 117 4.30 -10.95 -5.70
C LEU A 117 4.08 -10.45 -7.13
N ALA A 118 4.68 -11.13 -8.09
CA ALA A 118 4.48 -10.86 -9.52
C ALA A 118 4.56 -12.14 -10.35
N THR A 119 3.42 -12.64 -10.83
CA THR A 119 3.33 -13.91 -11.58
C THR A 119 3.49 -13.74 -13.09
N ALA A 120 3.28 -12.53 -13.61
CA ALA A 120 3.36 -12.22 -15.04
C ALA A 120 4.55 -11.33 -15.43
N LEU A 121 5.47 -11.04 -14.49
CA LEU A 121 6.69 -10.28 -14.76
C LEU A 121 7.88 -11.20 -14.99
N ILE A 122 8.55 -11.05 -16.14
CA ILE A 122 9.72 -11.85 -16.52
C ILE A 122 10.96 -10.96 -16.55
N ASN A 123 11.96 -11.28 -15.72
CA ASN A 123 13.25 -10.61 -15.75
C ASN A 123 14.12 -11.17 -16.89
N ARG A 124 14.14 -10.50 -18.06
CA ARG A 124 14.90 -10.93 -19.24
C ARG A 124 16.42 -10.71 -19.16
N LEU A 125 16.92 -10.03 -18.12
CA LEU A 125 18.35 -9.68 -17.97
C LEU A 125 19.07 -10.52 -16.91
N ALA A 126 18.40 -11.50 -16.30
CA ALA A 126 19.01 -12.42 -15.33
C ALA A 126 19.47 -13.75 -15.96
N ASN A 127 19.72 -13.75 -17.27
CA ASN A 127 20.30 -14.88 -18.02
C ASN A 127 21.74 -14.57 -18.41
#